data_AF-A0A1I1Y1W1-F1
#
_entry.id   AF-A0A1I1Y1W1-F1
#
_cell.length_a   1.000
_cell.length_b   1.000
_cell.length_c   1.000
_cell.angle_alpha   90.00
_cell.angle_beta   90.00
_cell.angle_gamma   90.00
#
_symmetry.space_group_name_H-M   'P 1'
#
loop_
_entity.id
_entity.type
_entity.pdbx_description
1 polymer ?
#
loop_
_entity_poly.entity_id
_entity_poly.type
_entity_poly.pdbx_seq_one_letter_code
_entity_poly.pdbx_strand_id
1 'polypeptide(L)' 'MKTEFINQMSFQSLHHLELELYDYVNWFNKHRIHGTLGYLTPIQYRLTALKKAV' A
#
# COMPACT_ATOMS: atom_id res chain seq x y z
N MET A 1 5.69 -9.29 2.42
CA MET A 1 4.25 -9.04 2.68
C MET A 1 4.14 -8.36 4.03
N LYS A 2 3.26 -7.38 4.20
CA LYS A 2 3.11 -6.66 5.47
C LYS A 2 2.44 -7.56 6.50
N THR A 3 3.00 -7.64 7.71
CA THR A 3 2.50 -8.51 8.78
C THR A 3 1.10 -8.10 9.24
N GLU A 4 0.74 -6.82 9.15
CA GLU A 4 -0.62 -6.34 9.45
C GLU A 4 -1.70 -6.94 8.53
N PHE A 5 -1.38 -7.23 7.27
CA PHE A 5 -2.34 -7.81 6.33
C PHE A 5 -2.57 -9.31 6.61
N ILE A 6 -1.50 -10.04 6.92
CA ILE A 6 -1.55 -11.48 7.15
C ILE A 6 -2.13 -11.84 8.53
N ASN A 7 -1.83 -11.05 9.55
CA ASN A 7 -2.21 -11.40 10.93
C ASN A 7 -3.66 -11.02 11.30
N GLN A 8 -4.37 -10.25 10.47
CA GLN A 8 -5.74 -9.81 10.75
C GLN A 8 -6.82 -10.57 9.98
N MET A 9 -6.45 -11.40 9.01
CA MET A 9 -7.40 -11.97 8.06
C MET A 9 -7.27 -13.49 7.98
N SER A 10 -8.42 -14.17 8.02
CA SER A 10 -8.53 -15.56 7.61
C SER A 10 -9.15 -15.61 6.21
N PHE A 11 -8.42 -16.15 5.25
CA PHE A 11 -8.88 -16.26 3.88
C PHE A 11 -9.65 -17.56 3.67
N GLN A 12 -10.84 -17.46 3.08
CA GLN A 12 -11.73 -18.60 2.84
C GLN A 12 -11.42 -19.33 1.53
N SER A 13 -10.67 -18.68 0.63
CA SER A 13 -10.25 -19.23 -0.66
C SER A 13 -9.06 -18.44 -1.21
N LEU A 14 -8.39 -18.99 -2.22
CA LEU A 14 -7.35 -18.27 -2.95
C LEU A 14 -7.91 -17.00 -3.61
N HIS A 15 -9.11 -17.08 -4.18
CA HIS A 15 -9.76 -15.92 -4.80
C HIS A 15 -10.04 -14.80 -3.79
N HIS A 16 -10.50 -15.15 -2.58
CA HIS A 16 -10.69 -14.16 -1.51
C HIS A 16 -9.36 -13.51 -1.11
N LEU A 17 -8.28 -14.28 -1.00
CA LEU A 17 -6.94 -13.73 -0.76
C LEU A 17 -6.50 -12.75 -1.87
N GLU A 18 -6.74 -13.07 -3.13
CA GLU A 18 -6.36 -12.20 -4.25
C GLU A 18 -7.10 -10.86 -4.22
N LEU A 19 -8.40 -10.87 -3.94
CA LEU A 19 -9.21 -9.66 -3.81
C LEU A 19 -8.70 -8.77 -2.67
N GLU A 20 -8.55 -9.34 -1.47
CA GLU A 20 -8.07 -8.62 -0.30
C GLU A 20 -6.65 -8.08 -0.49
N LEU A 21 -5.79 -8.84 -1.17
CA LEU A 21 -4.44 -8.40 -1.48
C LEU A 21 -4.46 -7.20 -2.44
N TYR A 22 -5.33 -7.23 -3.46
CA TYR A 22 -5.47 -6.14 -4.40
C TYR A 22 -5.92 -4.85 -3.70
N ASP A 23 -6.91 -4.95 -2.83
CA ASP A 23 -7.41 -3.82 -2.04
C ASP A 23 -6.36 -3.30 -1.06
N TYR A 24 -5.64 -4.19 -0.38
CA TYR A 24 -4.54 -3.82 0.51
C TYR A 24 -3.44 -3.05 -0.23
N VAL A 25 -3.02 -3.55 -1.41
CA VAL A 25 -1.98 -2.90 -2.23
C VAL A 25 -2.48 -1.53 -2.71
N ASN A 26 -3.75 -1.41 -3.10
CA ASN A 26 -4.33 -0.13 -3.51
C ASN A 26 -4.40 0.87 -2.35
N TRP A 27 -4.84 0.44 -1.16
CA TRP A 27 -4.84 1.24 0.05
C TRP A 27 -3.42 1.68 0.44
N PHE A 28 -2.48 0.76 0.49
CA PHE A 28 -1.09 1.04 0.87
C PHE A 28 -0.47 2.09 -0.06
N ASN A 29 -0.66 1.95 -1.37
CA ASN A 29 0.00 2.83 -2.34
C ASN A 29 -0.65 4.21 -2.46
N LYS A 30 -1.99 4.28 -2.36
CA LYS A 30 -2.74 5.51 -2.69
C LYS A 30 -3.33 6.23 -1.48
N HIS A 31 -3.55 5.54 -0.36
CA HIS A 31 -4.29 6.07 0.78
C HIS A 31 -3.44 6.13 2.06
N ARG A 32 -2.49 5.20 2.25
CA ARG A 32 -1.65 5.18 3.45
C ARG A 32 -0.66 6.35 3.44
N ILE A 33 -0.82 7.26 4.40
CA ILE A 33 0.10 8.37 4.64
C ILE A 33 1.27 7.87 5.50
N HIS A 34 2.50 8.26 5.15
CA HIS A 34 3.69 7.83 5.87
C HIS A 34 4.49 9.05 6.38
N GLY A 35 4.71 9.12 7.71
CA GLY A 35 5.44 10.24 8.33
C GLY A 35 6.87 10.39 7.79
N THR A 36 7.59 9.28 7.60
CA THR A 36 8.95 9.30 7.01
C THR A 36 8.98 9.70 5.53
N LEU A 37 7.84 9.65 4.82
CA LEU A 37 7.70 10.16 3.45
C LEU A 37 7.24 11.63 3.43
N GLY A 38 7.29 12.33 4.57
CA GLY A 38 6.83 13.71 4.68
C GLY A 38 5.31 13.82 4.64
N TYR A 39 4.60 12.85 5.24
CA TYR A 39 3.13 12.75 5.21
C TYR A 39 2.54 12.65 3.80
N LEU A 40 3.30 12.06 2.88
CA LEU A 40 2.84 11.68 1.55
C LEU A 40 2.45 10.21 1.52
N THR A 41 1.58 9.87 0.58
CA THR A 41 1.35 8.47 0.20
C THR A 41 2.52 7.97 -0.67
N PRO A 42 2.77 6.64 -0.75
CA PRO A 42 3.86 6.11 -1.56
C PRO A 42 3.84 6.59 -3.01
N ILE A 43 2.65 6.66 -3.64
CA ILE A 43 2.54 7.14 -5.01
C ILE A 43 2.88 8.64 -5.13
N GLN A 44 2.41 9.46 -4.19
CA GLN A 44 2.72 10.89 -4.16
C GLN A 44 4.21 11.13 -3.95
N TYR A 45 4.84 10.39 -3.03
CA TYR A 45 6.28 10.48 -2.79
C TYR A 45 7.07 10.14 -4.06
N ARG A 46 6.73 9.05 -4.75
CA ARG A 46 7.37 8.67 -6.01
C ARG A 46 7.25 9.77 -7.06
N LEU A 47 6.06 10.35 -7.24
CA LEU A 47 5.84 11.42 -8.20
C LEU A 47 6.63 12.68 -7.83
N THR A 48 6.70 13.05 -6.55
CA THR A 48 7.50 14.18 -6.08
C THR A 48 9.00 13.94 -6.24
N ALA A 49 9.48 12.72 -5.97
CA ALA A 49 10.88 12.35 -6.14
C ALA A 49 11.30 12.39 -7.62
N LEU A 50 10.44 11.90 -8.53
CA LEU A 50 10.68 11.96 -9.96
C LEU A 50 10.76 13.41 -10.48
N LYS A 51 9.90 14.31 -9.98
CA LYS A 51 9.95 15.74 -10.33
C LYS A 51 11.24 16.44 -9.87
N LYS A 52 11.89 15.95 -8.81
CA LYS A 52 13.16 16.51 -8.31
C LYS A 52 14.38 16.00 -9.08
N ALA A 53 14.25 14.89 -9.78
CA ALA A 53 15.33 14.27 -10.55
C ALA A 53 15.42 14.78 -11.99
N VAL A 54 14.47 15.64 -12.41
CA VAL A 54 14.42 16.33 -13.71
C VAL A 54 14.77 17.79 -13.49
#